data_AF-A0A523XF80-F1
#
_entry.id   AF-A0A523XF80-F1
#
_cell.length_a   1.000
_cell.length_b   1.000
_cell.length_c   1.000
_cell.angle_alpha   90.00
_cell.angle_beta   90.00
_cell.angle_gamma   90.00
#
_symmetry.space_group_name_H-M   'P 1'
#
loop_
_entity.id
_entity.type
_entity.pdbx_description
1 polymer ?
#
loop_
_entity_poly.entity_id
_entity_poly.type
_entity_poly.pdbx_seq_one_letter_code
_entity_poly.pdbx_strand_id
1 'polypeptide(L)' 'TDMITLSQGERGIMEFKYEYPGKYLFHAHKVEFSEKGWVGIFQVNDNSDQESQTGIEYGSKQTIKG' A
#
# COMPACT_ATOMS: atom_id res chain seq x y z
N THR A 1 1.75 6.75 -16.72
CA THR A 1 2.90 7.25 -15.95
C THR A 1 2.93 6.50 -14.64
N ASP A 2 4.11 6.18 -14.13
CA ASP A 2 4.39 5.38 -12.92
C ASP A 2 4.52 6.26 -11.65
N MET A 3 4.09 7.52 -11.74
CA MET A 3 4.34 8.54 -10.74
C MET A 3 3.16 9.50 -10.63
N ILE A 4 2.86 9.89 -9.39
CA ILE A 4 1.95 10.98 -9.06
C ILE A 4 2.70 11.94 -8.13
N THR A 5 2.57 13.24 -8.36
CA THR A 5 3.09 14.30 -7.47
C THR A 5 1.91 14.90 -6.72
N LEU A 6 2.04 15.02 -5.40
CA LEU A 6 1.08 15.69 -4.52
C LEU A 6 1.77 16.90 -3.88
N SER A 7 1.13 18.06 -3.92
CA SER A 7 1.60 19.28 -3.24
C SER A 7 1.34 19.23 -1.74
N GLN A 8 1.89 20.19 -0.99
CA GLN A 8 1.68 20.27 0.46
C GLN A 8 0.19 20.36 0.81
N GLY A 9 -0.29 19.45 1.66
CA GLY A 9 -1.69 19.40 2.11
C GLY A 9 -2.62 18.62 1.19
N GLU A 10 -2.16 18.20 0.00
CA GLU A 10 -2.93 17.33 -0.88
C GLU A 10 -2.95 15.89 -0.35
N ARG A 11 -4.07 15.21 -0.57
CA ARG A 11 -4.29 13.80 -0.22
C ARG A 11 -5.01 13.13 -1.38
N GLY A 12 -4.64 11.88 -1.66
CA GLY A 12 -5.27 11.09 -2.72
C GLY A 12 -5.35 9.62 -2.32
N ILE A 13 -6.27 8.90 -2.96
CA ILE A 13 -6.36 7.45 -2.92
C ILE A 13 -5.95 6.96 -4.31
N MET A 14 -5.13 5.91 -4.36
CA MET A 14 -4.69 5.29 -5.60
C MET A 14 -5.33 3.91 -5.72
N GLU A 15 -5.98 3.65 -6.85
CA GLU A 15 -6.60 2.37 -7.18
C GLU A 15 -5.93 1.78 -8.42
N PHE A 16 -5.55 0.51 -8.35
CA PHE A 16 -4.87 -0.21 -9.43
C PHE A 16 -5.26 -1.69 -9.40
N LYS A 17 -5.05 -2.37 -10.52
CA LYS A 17 -5.17 -3.83 -10.64
C LYS A 17 -3.80 -4.40 -11.01
N TYR A 18 -3.51 -5.58 -10.46
CA TYR A 18 -2.27 -6.30 -10.71
C TYR A 18 -2.51 -7.46 -11.66
N GLU A 19 -1.66 -7.58 -12.66
CA GLU A 19 -1.71 -8.69 -13.62
C GLU A 19 -0.88 -9.90 -13.14
N TYR A 20 0.16 -9.65 -12.33
CA TYR A 20 1.11 -10.68 -11.90
C TYR A 20 1.23 -10.72 -10.37
N PRO A 21 1.37 -11.91 -9.76
CA PRO A 21 1.68 -12.02 -8.34
C PRO A 21 3.15 -11.66 -8.08
N GLY A 22 3.45 -11.20 -6.86
CA GLY A 22 4.82 -10.82 -6.48
C GLY A 22 4.90 -9.69 -5.47
N LYS A 23 6.13 -9.32 -5.12
CA LYS A 23 6.41 -8.17 -4.26
C LYS A 23 6.42 -6.90 -5.11
N TYR A 24 5.60 -5.94 -4.71
CA TYR A 24 5.53 -4.63 -5.32
C TYR A 24 6.05 -3.59 -4.34
N LEU A 25 6.80 -2.62 -4.85
CA LEU A 25 7.38 -1.53 -4.11
C LEU A 25 6.68 -0.23 -4.50
N PHE A 26 6.26 0.54 -3.51
CA PHE A 26 6.02 1.96 -3.67
C PHE A 26 7.11 2.72 -2.93
N HIS A 27 7.61 3.79 -3.53
CA HIS A 27 8.62 4.63 -2.92
C HIS A 27 8.39 6.09 -3.32
N ALA A 28 8.83 7.02 -2.47
CA ALA A 28 8.94 8.40 -2.90
C ALA A 28 9.90 8.47 -4.11
N HIS A 29 9.50 9.11 -5.21
CA HIS A 29 10.37 9.20 -6.39
C HIS A 29 11.67 10.00 -6.13
N LYS A 30 11.67 10.84 -5.09
CA LYS A 30 12.88 11.54 -4.64
C LYS A 30 13.70 10.63 -3.70
N VAL A 31 14.93 10.33 -4.13
CA VAL A 31 15.88 9.44 -3.43
C VAL A 31 16.06 9.81 -1.96
N GLU A 32 16.22 11.11 -1.65
CA GLU A 32 16.40 11.60 -0.28
C GLU A 32 15.28 11.19 0.68
N PHE A 33 14.05 10.98 0.18
CA PHE A 33 12.93 10.51 0.99
C PHE A 33 12.86 8.98 1.02
N SER A 34 13.18 8.29 -0.08
CA SER A 34 13.30 6.83 -0.08
C SER A 34 14.33 6.35 0.94
N GLU A 35 15.48 7.01 1.01
CA GLU A 35 16.56 6.71 1.98
C GLU A 35 16.13 6.95 3.43
N LYS A 36 15.18 7.87 3.65
CA LYS A 36 14.55 8.11 4.96
C LYS A 36 13.43 7.11 5.28
N GLY A 37 13.24 6.09 4.46
CA GLY A 37 12.27 5.03 4.68
C GLY A 37 10.87 5.35 4.15
N TRP A 38 10.71 6.35 3.27
CA TRP A 38 9.44 6.61 2.58
C TRP A 38 9.26 5.60 1.44
N VAL A 39 9.15 4.34 1.84
CA VAL A 39 9.00 3.16 1.02
C VAL A 39 7.96 2.26 1.66
N GLY A 40 7.29 1.46 0.87
CA GLY A 40 6.56 0.32 1.38
C GLY A 40 6.46 -0.76 0.33
N ILE A 41 6.42 -1.99 0.82
CA ILE A 41 6.38 -3.19 0.00
C ILE A 41 5.14 -3.96 0.40
N PHE A 42 4.41 -4.47 -0.58
CA PHE A 42 3.31 -5.40 -0.34
C PHE A 42 3.42 -6.59 -1.31
N GLN A 43 2.84 -7.72 -0.89
CA GLN A 43 2.82 -8.95 -1.67
C GLN A 43 1.45 -9.09 -2.33
N VAL A 44 1.43 -9.24 -3.65
CA VAL A 44 0.26 -9.70 -4.40
C VAL A 44 0.36 -11.22 -4.47
N ASN A 45 -0.63 -11.90 -3.91
CA ASN A 45 -0.74 -13.36 -3.97
C ASN A 45 -1.48 -13.77 -5.24
N ASP A 46 -1.25 -15.01 -5.67
CA ASP A 46 -2.05 -15.60 -6.73
C ASP A 46 -3.40 -16.05 -6.15
N ASN A 47 -4.40 -16.21 -7.02
CA ASN A 47 -5.74 -16.66 -6.63
C ASN A 47 -5.77 -18.13 -6.18
N SER A 48 -4.66 -18.86 -6.26
CA SER A 48 -4.53 -20.21 -5.70
C SER A 48 -4.43 -20.23 -4.17
N ASP A 49 -4.08 -19.12 -3.53
CA ASP A 49 -3.80 -19.06 -2.09
C ASP A 49 -5.05 -18.75 -1.23
N GLN A 50 -6.25 -18.87 -1.82
CA GLN A 50 -7.54 -18.46 -1.24
C GLN A 50 -8.09 -19.39 -0.13
N GLU A 51 -7.38 -20.44 0.29
CA GLU A 51 -7.85 -21.34 1.35
C GLU A 51 -7.41 -20.93 2.77
N SER A 52 -6.51 -19.95 2.95
CA SER A 52 -5.95 -19.66 4.27
C SER A 52 -5.84 -18.16 4.62
N GLN A 53 -6.88 -17.34 4.36
CA GLN A 53 -6.95 -16.01 4.99
C GLN A 53 -8.36 -15.37 4.99
N THR A 54 -9.33 -16.05 5.58
CA THR A 54 -10.59 -15.39 6.01
C THR A 54 -10.31 -14.55 7.26
N GLY A 55 -9.88 -13.30 7.08
CA GLY A 55 -9.81 -12.33 8.19
C GLY A 55 -8.69 -11.32 8.08
N ILE A 56 -8.74 -10.43 7.09
CA ILE A 56 -8.06 -9.14 7.19
C ILE A 56 -9.15 -8.09 7.49
N GLU A 57 -9.24 -7.73 8.77
CA GLU A 57 -10.04 -6.61 9.26
C GLU A 57 -9.41 -5.31 8.76
N TYR A 58 -10.07 -4.64 7.81
CA TYR A 58 -9.70 -3.29 7.41
C TYR A 58 -10.00 -2.32 8.56
N GLY A 59 -8.99 -2.03 9.37
CA GLY A 59 -9.01 -0.98 10.39
C GLY A 59 -9.82 -1.34 11.63
N SER A 60 -9.14 -1.82 12.67
CA SER A 60 -9.73 -1.91 14.01
C SER A 60 -10.18 -0.52 14.45
N LYS A 61 -11.50 -0.30 14.51
CA LYS A 61 -12.09 0.93 15.03
C LYS A 61 -11.84 0.97 16.54
N GLN A 62 -10.73 1.57 16.95
CA GLN A 62 -10.39 1.73 18.37
C GLN A 62 -11.41 2.69 19.00
N THR A 63 -12.43 2.13 19.66
CA THR A 63 -13.41 2.91 20.42
C THR A 63 -12.81 3.16 21.80
N ILE A 64 -12.34 4.38 22.04
CA ILE A 64 -11.94 4.84 23.37
C ILE A 64 -13.21 4.95 24.20
N LYS A 65 -13.41 4.02 25.15
CA LYS A 65 -14.42 4.18 26.19
C LYS A 65 -13.83 5.10 27.27
N GLY A 66 -14.50 6.23 27.51
CA GLY A 66 -14.30 7.06 28.70
C GLY A 66 -14.89 6.42 29.94
#